data_AF-A0A257VA15-F1
#
_entry.id   AF-A0A257VA15-F1
#
_cell.length_a   1.000
_cell.length_b   1.000
_cell.length_c   1.000
_cell.angle_alpha   90.00
_cell.angle_beta   90.00
_cell.angle_gamma   90.00
#
_symmetry.space_group_name_H-M   'P 1'
#
loop_
_entity.id
_entity.type
_entity.pdbx_description
1 polymer ?
#
loop_
_entity_poly.entity_id
_entity_poly.type
_entity_poly.pdbx_seq_one_letter_code
_entity_poly.pdbx_strand_id
1 'polypeptide(L)'
;MAARVSRLPRWLVPAALRRLGDRRRGSSGPAVSWQRTAVGAVSGVRFEIAAPLARAGELVQTLAGLVAEGAASIGLTVGWVGVVAGEEPVLVALAPQRDLVAPRFRDALTSGAAHRRPNLWLTLAPGTYLASVVDPLRPFSGSHAEILSLVRGGRAGHALASELTAGPAGVRITLALYAPRPELIRLLSLARNGLRELPG
;
A
#
# COMPACT_ATOMS: atom_id res chain seq x y z
N MET A 1 -12.25 19.38 -6.24
CA MET A 1 -11.72 19.22 -4.86
C MET A 1 -10.19 19.29 -4.95
N ALA A 2 -9.57 20.38 -4.51
CA ALA A 2 -8.15 20.64 -4.75
C ALA A 2 -7.26 19.75 -3.85
N ALA A 3 -6.40 18.94 -4.47
CA ALA A 3 -5.35 18.19 -3.78
C ALA A 3 -4.36 19.17 -3.14
N ARG A 4 -4.41 19.32 -1.82
CA ARG A 4 -3.38 20.09 -1.09
C ARG A 4 -2.10 19.26 -1.07
N VAL A 5 -1.16 19.58 -1.96
CA VAL A 5 0.23 19.12 -1.89
C VAL A 5 0.87 19.79 -0.68
N SER A 6 0.57 19.25 0.51
CA SER A 6 1.26 19.63 1.72
C SER A 6 2.65 19.00 1.69
N ARG A 7 3.68 19.75 2.10
CA ARG A 7 5.00 19.16 2.37
C ARG A 7 4.84 18.25 3.58
N LEU A 8 5.43 17.04 3.56
CA LEU A 8 5.43 16.18 4.75
C LEU A 8 6.00 17.05 5.87
N PRO A 9 5.41 17.06 7.07
CA PRO A 9 6.23 17.45 8.17
C PRO A 9 7.38 16.43 8.20
N ARG A 10 8.62 16.95 8.12
CA ARG A 10 9.85 16.21 7.75
C ARG A 10 10.04 14.88 8.49
N TRP A 11 9.38 14.69 9.64
CA TRP A 11 9.42 13.49 10.49
C TRP A 11 8.67 12.25 9.94
N LEU A 12 7.82 12.42 8.91
CA LEU A 12 7.06 11.33 8.29
C LEU A 12 7.73 10.77 7.03
N VAL A 13 8.76 11.43 6.48
CA VAL A 13 9.66 10.80 5.50
C VAL A 13 10.65 9.99 6.34
N PRO A 14 10.57 8.65 6.34
CA PRO A 14 11.46 7.82 7.14
C PRO A 14 12.92 8.14 6.76
N ALA A 15 13.77 8.31 7.77
CA ALA A 15 15.21 8.53 7.56
C ALA A 15 15.84 7.44 6.67
N ALA A 16 15.26 6.25 6.66
CA ALA A 16 15.64 5.14 5.79
C ALA A 16 15.41 5.40 4.29
N LEU A 17 14.28 6.01 3.91
CA LEU A 17 14.03 6.38 2.50
C LEU A 17 15.01 7.47 2.04
N ARG A 18 15.49 8.33 2.95
CA ARG A 18 16.58 9.27 2.66
C ARG A 18 17.95 8.60 2.58
N ARG A 19 18.25 7.65 3.47
CA ARG A 19 19.52 6.89 3.46
C ARG A 19 19.69 6.00 2.24
N LEU A 20 18.59 5.42 1.74
CA LEU A 20 18.54 4.75 0.45
C LEU A 20 18.91 5.72 -0.70
N GLY A 21 18.58 7.02 -0.56
CA GLY A 21 18.90 8.11 -1.48
C GLY A 21 20.36 8.61 -1.43
N ASP A 22 20.96 8.63 -0.23
CA ASP A 22 22.22 9.36 0.05
C ASP A 22 23.51 8.53 -0.12
N ARG A 23 23.44 7.21 -0.31
CA ARG A 23 24.62 6.35 -0.08
C ARG A 23 25.65 6.20 -1.21
N ARG A 24 25.52 6.88 -2.34
CA ARG A 24 26.67 7.14 -3.23
C ARG A 24 26.50 8.50 -3.89
N ARG A 25 27.43 9.42 -3.64
CA ARG A 25 27.67 10.58 -4.51
C ARG A 25 28.03 10.04 -5.90
N GLY A 26 27.01 9.78 -6.72
CA GLY A 26 27.16 9.17 -8.05
C GLY A 26 26.01 8.27 -8.50
N SER A 27 25.11 7.80 -7.64
CA SER A 27 23.95 7.00 -8.06
C SER A 27 22.64 7.60 -7.57
N SER A 28 21.71 7.87 -8.49
CA SER A 28 20.34 8.30 -8.23
C SER A 28 19.60 7.28 -7.36
N GLY A 29 19.57 7.48 -6.04
CA GLY A 29 18.78 6.66 -5.13
C GLY A 29 17.27 6.91 -5.25
N PRO A 30 16.43 6.21 -4.48
CA PRO A 30 14.99 6.30 -4.63
C PRO A 30 14.45 7.67 -4.21
N ALA A 31 13.55 8.21 -5.03
CA ALA A 31 12.81 9.43 -4.75
C ALA A 31 11.44 9.07 -4.19
N VAL A 32 11.03 9.77 -3.13
CA VAL A 32 9.74 9.53 -2.46
C VAL A 32 8.90 10.79 -2.45
N SER A 33 7.70 10.70 -2.99
CA SER A 33 6.65 11.71 -2.87
C SER A 33 5.45 11.12 -2.11
N TRP A 34 4.55 11.99 -1.66
CA TRP A 34 3.39 11.56 -0.89
C TRP A 34 2.28 12.61 -0.97
N GLN A 35 1.06 12.18 -0.65
CA GLN A 35 -0.11 13.04 -0.54
C GLN A 35 -1.01 12.51 0.57
N ARG A 36 -1.65 13.41 1.32
CA ARG A 36 -2.66 13.05 2.32
C ARG A 36 -4.04 13.54 1.90
N THR A 37 -5.03 12.70 2.17
CA THR A 37 -6.44 13.02 2.09
C THR A 37 -7.08 12.75 3.45
N ALA A 38 -8.04 13.56 3.86
CA ALA A 38 -8.82 13.31 5.07
C ALA A 38 -10.29 13.62 4.78
N VAL A 39 -11.19 12.72 5.16
CA VAL A 39 -12.64 12.90 5.03
C VAL A 39 -13.31 12.33 6.28
N GLY A 40 -13.78 13.22 7.15
CA GLY A 40 -14.32 12.84 8.47
C GLY A 40 -13.27 12.14 9.33
N ALA A 41 -13.63 11.00 9.92
CA ALA A 41 -12.77 10.20 10.79
C ALA A 41 -11.74 9.32 10.04
N VAL A 42 -11.90 9.17 8.72
CA VAL A 42 -11.00 8.36 7.88
C VAL A 42 -9.99 9.27 7.19
N SER A 43 -8.74 8.82 7.16
CA SER A 43 -7.64 9.48 6.47
C SER A 43 -6.98 8.51 5.49
N GLY A 44 -6.50 9.07 4.37
CA GLY A 44 -5.71 8.38 3.37
C GLY A 44 -4.32 8.99 3.25
N VAL A 45 -3.29 8.17 3.05
CA VAL A 45 -1.95 8.62 2.66
C VAL A 45 -1.50 7.83 1.45
N ARG A 46 -1.18 8.53 0.37
CA ARG A 46 -0.55 8.01 -0.83
C ARG A 46 0.94 8.28 -0.77
N PHE A 47 1.74 7.28 -1.08
CA PHE A 47 3.19 7.34 -1.25
C PHE A 47 3.51 6.94 -2.68
N GLU A 48 4.45 7.63 -3.30
CA GLU A 48 5.04 7.21 -4.56
C GLU A 48 6.54 7.10 -4.37
N ILE A 49 7.10 5.95 -4.72
CA ILE A 49 8.51 5.62 -4.56
C ILE A 49 9.06 5.30 -5.94
N ALA A 50 9.88 6.19 -6.48
CA ALA A 50 10.64 5.94 -7.70
C ALA A 50 12.01 5.36 -7.32
N ALA A 51 12.46 4.29 -7.97
CA ALA A 51 13.75 3.67 -7.70
C ALA A 51 14.37 3.09 -8.99
N PRO A 52 15.71 2.98 -9.08
CA PRO A 52 16.36 2.24 -10.15
C PRO A 52 15.89 0.79 -10.19
N LEU A 53 15.78 0.20 -11.39
CA LEU A 53 15.30 -1.18 -11.58
C LEU A 53 16.13 -2.20 -10.76
N ALA A 54 17.44 -2.01 -10.68
CA ALA A 54 18.35 -2.87 -9.92
C ALA A 54 18.04 -2.95 -8.41
N ARG A 55 17.32 -1.95 -7.85
CA ARG A 55 16.92 -1.89 -6.44
C ARG A 55 15.45 -2.27 -6.21
N ALA A 56 14.71 -2.56 -7.29
CA ALA A 56 13.27 -2.85 -7.21
C ALA A 56 12.97 -4.07 -6.34
N GLY A 57 13.73 -5.16 -6.47
CA GLY A 57 13.52 -6.38 -5.70
C GLY A 57 13.66 -6.18 -4.19
N GLU A 58 14.73 -5.51 -3.76
CA GLU A 58 14.99 -5.18 -2.35
C GLU A 58 13.89 -4.27 -1.78
N LEU A 59 13.46 -3.27 -2.56
CA LEU A 59 12.39 -2.37 -2.18
C LEU A 59 11.05 -3.13 -2.02
N VAL A 60 10.69 -3.98 -2.97
CA VAL A 60 9.46 -4.78 -2.87
C VAL A 60 9.52 -5.71 -1.66
N GLN A 61 10.64 -6.40 -1.44
CA GLN A 61 10.81 -7.31 -0.30
C GLN A 61 10.64 -6.58 1.03
N THR A 62 11.21 -5.38 1.14
CA THR A 62 11.04 -4.49 2.28
C THR A 62 9.58 -4.14 2.50
N LEU A 63 8.90 -3.65 1.45
CA LEU A 63 7.51 -3.23 1.54
C LEU A 63 6.59 -4.41 1.91
N ALA A 64 6.85 -5.59 1.36
CA ALA A 64 6.15 -6.81 1.72
C ALA A 64 6.24 -7.14 3.21
N GLY A 65 7.44 -7.02 3.79
CA GLY A 65 7.63 -7.19 5.24
C GLY A 65 6.83 -6.19 6.08
N LEU A 66 6.81 -4.91 5.68
CA LEU A 66 6.06 -3.87 6.39
C LEU A 66 4.54 -4.06 6.29
N VAL A 67 4.05 -4.48 5.13
CA VAL A 67 2.62 -4.74 4.93
C VAL A 67 2.19 -5.96 5.74
N ALA A 68 3.01 -7.01 5.75
CA ALA A 68 2.79 -8.18 6.60
C ALA A 68 2.79 -7.84 8.10
N GLU A 69 3.73 -7.00 8.54
CA GLU A 69 3.77 -6.51 9.93
C GLU A 69 2.51 -5.70 10.28
N GLY A 70 2.13 -4.78 9.41
CA GLY A 70 0.91 -3.99 9.56
C GLY A 70 -0.32 -4.89 9.65
N ALA A 71 -0.48 -5.83 8.72
CA ALA A 71 -1.59 -6.79 8.71
C ALA A 71 -1.67 -7.61 10.01
N ALA A 72 -0.55 -8.19 10.45
CA ALA A 72 -0.48 -8.95 11.69
C ALA A 72 -0.85 -8.10 12.92
N SER A 73 -0.40 -6.84 12.96
CA SER A 73 -0.66 -5.94 14.08
C SER A 73 -2.13 -5.51 14.23
N ILE A 74 -2.91 -5.58 13.14
CA ILE A 74 -4.33 -5.20 13.11
C ILE A 74 -5.22 -6.37 13.55
N GLY A 75 -4.77 -7.62 13.39
CA GLY A 75 -5.50 -8.82 13.85
C GLY A 75 -6.80 -9.12 13.09
N LEU A 76 -7.03 -8.46 11.95
CA LEU A 76 -8.21 -8.64 11.10
C LEU A 76 -7.92 -9.56 9.92
N THR A 77 -8.93 -10.23 9.38
CA THR A 77 -8.76 -11.04 8.15
C THR A 77 -8.35 -10.12 6.99
N VAL A 78 -7.45 -10.57 6.12
CA VAL A 78 -6.96 -9.77 4.99
C VAL A 78 -7.59 -10.27 3.69
N GLY A 79 -8.35 -9.42 3.03
CA GLY A 79 -8.79 -9.62 1.65
C GLY A 79 -7.80 -8.99 0.66
N TRP A 80 -7.50 -9.68 -0.42
CA TRP A 80 -6.79 -9.16 -1.59
C TRP A 80 -7.75 -9.15 -2.78
N VAL A 81 -7.74 -8.05 -3.51
CA VAL A 81 -8.58 -7.77 -4.66
C VAL A 81 -7.67 -7.35 -5.81
N GLY A 82 -7.58 -8.18 -6.83
CA GLY A 82 -6.96 -7.81 -8.10
C GLY A 82 -7.93 -6.96 -8.90
N VAL A 83 -7.57 -5.71 -9.19
CA VAL A 83 -8.44 -4.76 -9.89
C VAL A 83 -7.95 -4.56 -11.31
N VAL A 84 -8.82 -4.80 -12.30
CA VAL A 84 -8.62 -4.38 -13.69
C VAL A 84 -9.80 -3.53 -14.08
N ALA A 85 -9.52 -2.37 -14.68
CA ALA A 85 -10.58 -1.43 -15.02
C ALA A 85 -11.58 -2.07 -16.01
N GLY A 86 -12.85 -2.13 -15.63
CA GLY A 86 -13.91 -2.71 -16.46
C GLY A 86 -14.06 -4.23 -16.38
N GLU A 87 -13.20 -4.94 -15.64
CA GLU A 87 -13.32 -6.39 -15.44
C GLU A 87 -13.80 -6.74 -14.02
N GLU A 88 -14.30 -7.96 -13.87
CA GLU A 88 -14.64 -8.55 -12.58
C GLU A 88 -13.39 -8.71 -11.69
N PRO A 89 -13.48 -8.38 -10.39
CA PRO A 89 -12.34 -8.43 -9.50
C PRO A 89 -11.95 -9.85 -9.10
N VAL A 90 -10.65 -10.12 -8.97
CA VAL A 90 -10.16 -11.39 -8.43
C VAL A 90 -10.05 -11.29 -6.92
N LEU A 91 -10.76 -12.15 -6.19
CA LEU A 91 -10.85 -12.11 -4.74
C LEU A 91 -10.06 -13.24 -4.08
N VAL A 92 -9.23 -12.92 -3.09
CA VAL A 92 -8.54 -13.91 -2.23
C VAL A 92 -8.59 -13.45 -0.79
N ALA A 93 -8.92 -14.35 0.13
CA ALA A 93 -8.85 -14.09 1.57
C ALA A 93 -7.65 -14.81 2.20
N LEU A 94 -7.00 -14.15 3.14
CA LEU A 94 -5.79 -14.61 3.82
C LEU A 94 -5.94 -14.38 5.32
N ALA A 95 -5.37 -15.29 6.11
CA ALA A 95 -5.15 -15.00 7.52
C ALA A 95 -4.10 -13.87 7.65
N PRO A 96 -4.16 -13.04 8.72
CA PRO A 96 -3.21 -11.94 8.95
C PRO A 96 -1.85 -12.44 9.46
N GLN A 97 -1.32 -13.51 8.86
CA GLN A 97 -0.02 -14.08 9.20
C GLN A 97 1.06 -13.52 8.28
N ARG A 98 2.21 -13.16 8.85
CA ARG A 98 3.28 -12.46 8.11
C ARG A 98 3.78 -13.28 6.92
N ASP A 99 3.91 -14.57 7.16
CA ASP A 99 4.34 -15.67 6.30
C ASP A 99 3.35 -15.96 5.15
N LEU A 100 2.09 -15.54 5.27
CA LEU A 100 1.11 -15.59 4.17
C LEU A 100 1.03 -14.26 3.41
N VAL A 101 1.02 -13.14 4.15
CA VAL A 101 0.81 -11.80 3.58
C VAL A 101 2.04 -11.31 2.81
N ALA A 102 3.26 -11.47 3.33
CA ALA A 102 4.46 -10.92 2.70
C ALA A 102 4.71 -11.53 1.31
N PRO A 103 4.73 -12.86 1.11
CA PRO A 103 4.94 -13.43 -0.22
C PRO A 103 3.85 -12.99 -1.20
N ARG A 104 2.58 -12.99 -0.77
CA ARG A 104 1.47 -12.59 -1.63
C ARG A 104 1.56 -11.11 -2.03
N PHE A 105 1.96 -10.24 -1.11
CA PHE A 105 2.17 -8.83 -1.40
C PHE A 105 3.31 -8.60 -2.39
N ARG A 106 4.43 -9.30 -2.19
CA ARG A 106 5.55 -9.28 -3.13
C ARG A 106 5.10 -9.70 -4.52
N ASP A 107 4.44 -10.86 -4.63
CA ASP A 107 4.01 -11.41 -5.91
C ASP A 107 2.97 -10.52 -6.60
N ALA A 108 2.11 -9.86 -5.83
CA ALA A 108 1.17 -8.87 -6.34
C ALA A 108 1.88 -7.68 -7.02
N LEU A 109 3.04 -7.25 -6.49
CA LEU A 109 3.85 -6.17 -7.06
C LEU A 109 4.81 -6.61 -8.17
N THR A 110 5.26 -7.87 -8.17
CA THR A 110 6.29 -8.36 -9.11
C THR A 110 5.76 -9.26 -10.21
N SER A 111 4.52 -9.76 -10.10
CA SER A 111 3.90 -10.51 -11.18
C SER A 111 3.94 -9.66 -12.45
N GLY A 112 4.23 -10.29 -13.60
CA GLY A 112 4.30 -9.59 -14.88
C GLY A 112 3.02 -8.83 -15.28
N ALA A 113 1.94 -8.95 -14.51
CA ALA A 113 0.69 -8.22 -14.65
C ALA A 113 0.50 -7.10 -13.62
N ALA A 114 1.45 -6.83 -12.72
CA ALA A 114 1.32 -5.80 -11.68
C ALA A 114 1.08 -4.39 -12.26
N HIS A 115 1.63 -4.12 -13.45
CA HIS A 115 1.39 -2.88 -14.21
C HIS A 115 0.00 -2.83 -14.87
N ARG A 116 -0.70 -3.96 -14.95
CA ARG A 116 -2.06 -4.08 -15.50
C ARG A 116 -3.13 -4.17 -14.41
N ARG A 117 -2.73 -4.48 -13.18
CA ARG A 117 -3.63 -4.82 -12.07
C ARG A 117 -3.21 -4.10 -10.79
N PRO A 118 -3.70 -2.88 -10.50
CA PRO A 118 -3.60 -2.35 -9.14
C PRO A 118 -4.17 -3.37 -8.14
N ASN A 119 -3.47 -3.56 -7.04
CA ASN A 119 -3.81 -4.52 -6.01
C ASN A 119 -4.40 -3.79 -4.82
N LEU A 120 -5.61 -4.16 -4.42
CA LEU A 120 -6.28 -3.62 -3.25
C LEU A 120 -6.30 -4.66 -2.14
N TRP A 121 -5.75 -4.29 -0.99
CA TRP A 121 -5.75 -5.08 0.22
C TRP A 121 -6.74 -4.47 1.20
N LEU A 122 -7.64 -5.26 1.75
CA LEU A 122 -8.68 -4.84 2.68
C LEU A 122 -8.53 -5.62 3.97
N THR A 123 -8.72 -4.97 5.11
CA THR A 123 -8.93 -5.70 6.37
C THR A 123 -10.41 -5.83 6.66
N LEU A 124 -10.82 -7.03 7.03
CA LEU A 124 -12.21 -7.43 7.23
C LEU A 124 -12.41 -7.81 8.69
N ALA A 125 -13.53 -7.36 9.26
CA ALA A 125 -13.99 -7.83 10.56
C ALA A 125 -14.11 -9.37 10.55
N PRO A 126 -13.89 -10.05 11.69
CA PRO A 126 -14.12 -11.48 11.79
C PRO A 126 -15.53 -11.87 11.35
N GLY A 127 -15.66 -12.93 10.55
CA GLY A 127 -16.94 -13.39 10.00
C GLY A 127 -17.43 -12.64 8.75
N THR A 128 -16.74 -11.58 8.31
CA THR A 128 -17.08 -10.88 7.08
C THR A 128 -16.42 -11.54 5.86
N TYR A 129 -17.25 -11.95 4.89
CA TYR A 129 -16.77 -12.49 3.61
C TYR A 129 -16.31 -11.38 2.67
N LEU A 130 -15.20 -11.57 1.96
CA LEU A 130 -14.70 -10.56 1.01
C LEU A 130 -15.72 -10.24 -0.11
N ALA A 131 -16.45 -11.26 -0.58
CA ALA A 131 -17.50 -11.10 -1.59
C ALA A 131 -18.69 -10.24 -1.11
N SER A 132 -18.87 -10.06 0.21
CA SER A 132 -19.87 -9.15 0.75
C SER A 132 -19.38 -7.71 0.87
N VAL A 133 -18.10 -7.45 0.58
CA VAL A 133 -17.48 -6.11 0.55
C VAL A 133 -17.24 -5.66 -0.89
N VAL A 134 -16.70 -6.55 -1.72
CA VAL A 134 -16.47 -6.34 -3.15
C VAL A 134 -17.25 -7.41 -3.91
N ASP A 135 -18.18 -6.97 -4.77
CA ASP A 135 -19.00 -7.88 -5.58
C ASP A 135 -18.12 -8.50 -6.69
N PRO A 136 -17.96 -9.84 -6.72
CA PRO A 136 -17.14 -10.49 -7.74
C PRO A 136 -17.76 -10.44 -9.13
N LEU A 137 -19.06 -10.13 -9.26
CA LEU A 137 -19.79 -10.14 -10.53
C LEU A 137 -19.99 -8.73 -11.10
N ARG A 138 -19.37 -7.72 -10.48
CA ARG A 138 -19.47 -6.33 -10.94
C ARG A 138 -18.09 -5.73 -11.10
N PRO A 139 -17.85 -4.95 -12.17
CA PRO A 139 -16.62 -4.20 -12.30
C PRO A 139 -16.37 -3.33 -11.07
N PHE A 140 -15.17 -3.45 -10.51
CA PHE A 140 -14.73 -2.66 -9.37
C PHE A 140 -13.72 -1.62 -9.87
N SER A 141 -13.98 -0.34 -9.63
CA SER A 141 -13.14 0.73 -10.19
C SER A 141 -11.79 0.83 -9.50
N GLY A 142 -11.71 0.45 -8.21
CA GLY A 142 -10.53 0.63 -7.38
C GLY A 142 -10.12 2.09 -7.21
N SER A 143 -11.03 3.02 -7.51
CA SER A 143 -10.75 4.45 -7.42
C SER A 143 -10.58 4.88 -5.96
N HIS A 144 -9.83 5.97 -5.74
CA HIS A 144 -9.65 6.57 -4.42
C HIS A 144 -10.99 6.81 -3.70
N ALA A 145 -11.99 7.31 -4.42
CA ALA A 145 -13.30 7.61 -3.86
C ALA A 145 -14.05 6.34 -3.45
N GLU A 146 -14.01 5.30 -4.28
CA GLU A 146 -14.65 4.02 -4.00
C GLU A 146 -14.00 3.32 -2.79
N ILE A 147 -12.67 3.24 -2.75
CA ILE A 147 -11.92 2.66 -1.62
C ILE A 147 -12.20 3.42 -0.32
N LEU A 148 -12.16 4.75 -0.37
CA LEU A 148 -12.43 5.58 0.80
C LEU A 148 -13.87 5.39 1.31
N SER A 149 -14.84 5.19 0.40
CA SER A 149 -16.23 4.89 0.75
C SER A 149 -16.36 3.57 1.50
N LEU A 150 -15.64 2.51 1.07
CA LEU A 150 -15.63 1.22 1.76
C LEU A 150 -15.17 1.33 3.21
N VAL A 151 -14.09 2.07 3.45
CA VAL A 151 -13.53 2.26 4.80
C VAL A 151 -14.42 3.16 5.65
N ARG A 152 -14.96 4.24 5.09
CA ARG A 152 -15.88 5.15 5.81
C ARG A 152 -17.20 4.49 6.18
N GLY A 153 -17.73 3.63 5.31
CA GLY A 153 -18.94 2.86 5.57
C GLY A 153 -18.73 1.66 6.51
N GLY A 154 -17.51 1.45 7.01
CA GLY A 154 -17.19 0.34 7.93
C GLY A 154 -17.19 -1.04 7.27
N ARG A 155 -17.30 -1.13 5.94
CA ARG A 155 -17.27 -2.42 5.21
C ARG A 155 -15.86 -3.01 5.19
N ALA A 156 -14.84 -2.16 5.28
CA ALA A 156 -13.45 -2.56 5.51
C ALA A 156 -12.88 -1.73 6.67
N GLY A 157 -12.06 -2.33 7.53
CA GLY A 157 -11.39 -1.59 8.61
C GLY A 157 -10.28 -0.68 8.07
N HIS A 158 -9.55 -1.17 7.07
CA HIS A 158 -8.40 -0.53 6.44
C HIS A 158 -8.34 -0.95 4.99
N ALA A 159 -7.75 -0.11 4.15
CA ALA A 159 -7.45 -0.44 2.77
C ALA A 159 -6.04 -0.01 2.39
N LEU A 160 -5.31 -0.85 1.66
CA LEU A 160 -4.03 -0.52 1.03
C LEU A 160 -4.14 -0.82 -0.46
N ALA A 161 -4.16 0.21 -1.29
CA ALA A 161 -3.95 0.06 -2.72
C ALA A 161 -2.45 0.08 -3.02
N SER A 162 -2.01 -0.78 -3.93
CA SER A 162 -0.61 -0.92 -4.30
C SER A 162 -0.47 -1.18 -5.79
N GLU A 163 0.50 -0.50 -6.40
CA GLU A 163 0.75 -0.55 -7.84
C GLU A 163 2.25 -0.45 -8.10
N LEU A 164 2.74 -1.16 -9.11
CA LEU A 164 4.11 -1.02 -9.62
C LEU A 164 4.05 -0.75 -11.12
N THR A 165 4.64 0.37 -11.52
CA THR A 165 4.85 0.73 -12.92
C THR A 165 6.34 0.68 -13.23
N ALA A 166 6.74 -0.12 -14.21
CA ALA A 166 8.10 -0.11 -14.74
C ALA A 166 8.19 0.86 -15.92
N GLY A 167 9.31 1.57 -16.04
CA GLY A 167 9.57 2.47 -17.15
C GLY A 167 11.06 2.67 -17.41
N PRO A 168 11.44 3.49 -18.40
CA PRO A 168 12.84 3.67 -18.81
C PRO A 168 13.75 4.19 -17.68
N ALA A 169 13.20 4.98 -16.76
CA ALA A 169 13.91 5.55 -15.62
C ALA A 169 13.99 4.62 -14.39
N GLY A 170 13.43 3.41 -14.46
CA GLY A 170 13.35 2.46 -13.35
C GLY A 170 11.92 2.07 -13.00
N VAL A 171 11.65 1.80 -11.72
CA VAL A 171 10.33 1.44 -11.22
C VAL A 171 9.70 2.58 -10.42
N ARG A 172 8.38 2.68 -10.48
CA ARG A 172 7.57 3.52 -9.60
C ARG A 172 6.58 2.64 -8.86
N ILE A 173 6.65 2.67 -7.54
CA ILE A 173 5.71 1.96 -6.66
C ILE A 173 4.79 3.00 -6.02
N THR A 174 3.49 2.82 -6.21
CA THR A 174 2.45 3.64 -5.56
C THR A 174 1.80 2.83 -4.46
N LEU A 175 1.72 3.38 -3.25
CA LEU A 175 1.00 2.79 -2.12
C LEU A 175 0.00 3.81 -1.59
N ALA A 176 -1.28 3.46 -1.47
CA ALA A 176 -2.29 4.32 -0.86
C ALA A 176 -2.98 3.60 0.30
N LEU A 177 -2.67 4.03 1.52
CA LEU A 177 -3.22 3.49 2.77
C LEU A 177 -4.39 4.35 3.25
N TYR A 178 -5.52 3.72 3.56
CA TYR A 178 -6.73 4.32 4.10
C TYR A 178 -7.12 3.65 5.40
N ALA A 179 -7.35 4.43 6.43
CA ALA A 179 -7.68 3.93 7.76
C ALA A 179 -8.36 4.99 8.63
N PRO A 180 -9.07 4.58 9.70
CA PRO A 180 -9.40 5.47 10.80
C PRO A 180 -8.15 6.17 11.31
N ARG A 181 -8.29 7.45 11.70
CA ARG A 181 -7.13 8.30 12.03
C ARG A 181 -6.17 7.74 13.10
N PRO A 182 -6.64 7.14 14.22
CA PRO A 182 -5.74 6.57 15.22
C PRO A 182 -4.92 5.39 14.66
N GLU A 183 -5.58 4.49 13.96
CA GLU A 183 -4.92 3.33 13.33
C GLU A 183 -3.97 3.75 12.21
N LEU A 184 -4.32 4.76 11.41
CA LEU A 184 -3.41 5.29 10.41
C LEU A 184 -2.09 5.76 11.04
N ILE A 185 -2.15 6.48 12.17
CA ILE A 185 -0.96 6.96 12.86
C ILE A 185 -0.12 5.78 13.37
N ARG A 186 -0.78 4.75 13.93
CA ARG A 186 -0.12 3.53 14.40
C ARG A 186 0.60 2.80 13.26
N LEU A 187 -0.09 2.57 12.14
CA LEU A 187 0.46 1.87 10.98
C LEU A 187 1.62 2.64 10.32
N LEU A 188 1.50 3.96 10.22
CA LEU A 188 2.60 4.80 9.73
C LEU A 188 3.81 4.78 10.67
N SER A 189 3.59 4.67 11.97
CA SER A 189 4.67 4.55 12.95
C SER A 189 5.38 3.19 12.85
N LEU A 190 4.63 2.11 12.68
CA LEU A 190 5.18 0.77 12.40
C LEU A 190 6.00 0.77 11.11
N ALA A 191 5.45 1.31 10.01
CA ALA A 191 6.15 1.43 8.74
C ALA A 191 7.46 2.23 8.89
N ARG A 192 7.43 3.34 9.64
CA ARG A 192 8.63 4.14 9.91
C ARG A 192 9.69 3.36 10.67
N ASN A 193 9.31 2.55 11.66
CA ASN A 193 10.26 1.77 12.45
C ASN A 193 10.87 0.64 11.62
N GLY A 194 10.05 -0.15 10.92
CA GLY A 194 10.57 -1.22 10.07
C GLY A 194 11.46 -0.71 8.93
N LEU A 195 11.18 0.47 8.37
CA LEU A 195 12.07 1.08 7.39
C LEU A 195 13.44 1.45 8.00
N ARG A 196 13.51 1.90 9.26
CA ARG A 196 14.77 2.28 9.93
C ARG A 196 15.71 1.11 10.18
N GLU A 197 15.16 -0.10 10.33
CA GLU A 197 15.91 -1.33 10.63
C GLU A 197 16.52 -1.98 9.39
N LEU A 198 16.25 -1.43 8.20
CA LEU A 198 16.84 -1.95 6.97
C LEU A 198 18.35 -1.73 6.96
N PRO A 199 19.14 -2.77 6.59
CA PRO A 199 20.55 -2.59 6.29
C PRO A 199 20.65 -1.62 5.10
N GLY A 200 21.26 -0.46 5.35
CA GLY A 200 21.55 0.51 4.30
C GLY A 200 22.74 0.10 3.46
#